data_AF-A0AAV5NM91-F1
#
_entry.id   AF-A0AAV5NM91-F1
#
_cell.length_a   1.000
_cell.length_b   1.000
_cell.length_c   1.000
_cell.angle_alpha   90.00
_cell.angle_beta   90.00
_cell.angle_gamma   90.00
#
_symmetry.space_group_name_H-M   'P 1'
#
loop_
_entity.id
_entity.type
_entity.pdbx_description
1 polymer ?
#
loop_
_entity_poly.entity_id
_entity_poly.type
_entity_poly.pdbx_seq_one_letter_code
_entity_poly.pdbx_strand_id
1 'polypeptide(L)'
;MFILISLTVISVCIVALFLRSQAKAENDQRHLDGLHLLRQIIQLCRAHRTLTHQVLTEGNQASHATLKSLFKLKEQIKSLAVQAKKISDNSNKAKYRVLLINLTLMCKEWRTHSVNRNQVSHGKVIRQCLYLMDESIITWMIEAYRDDMTDQYHHDWQLICEAMECLTQLRVCIQGIETEAGKRRYLHYGHLIQRRLTQIGLSCAVPVSSDVQLKLNDVLSALTEESSDHEFIDTESLYKLTNGISAFLFSAYDYVISTICEELYEPLPEILPLNHLNARHSQASL
;
A
#
# COMPACT_ATOMS: atom_id res chain seq x y z
N MET A 1 59.33 1.82 -6.36
CA MET A 1 58.53 2.29 -5.20
C MET A 1 57.20 2.92 -5.62
N PHE A 2 57.18 3.91 -6.52
CA PHE A 2 55.94 4.62 -6.90
C PHE A 2 54.85 3.69 -7.47
N ILE A 3 55.24 2.71 -8.29
CA ILE A 3 54.32 1.70 -8.85
C ILE A 3 53.68 0.85 -7.75
N LEU A 4 54.47 0.37 -6.78
CA LEU A 4 53.96 -0.44 -5.67
C LEU A 4 53.00 0.37 -4.79
N ILE A 5 53.34 1.62 -4.47
CA ILE A 5 52.47 2.52 -3.71
C ILE A 5 51.16 2.77 -4.47
N SER A 6 51.24 3.06 -5.77
CA SER A 6 50.06 3.27 -6.62
C SER A 6 49.17 2.03 -6.68
N LEU A 7 49.75 0.83 -6.80
CA LEU A 7 49.00 -0.43 -6.79
C LEU A 7 48.30 -0.66 -5.46
N THR A 8 48.99 -0.39 -4.33
CA THR A 8 48.38 -0.51 -3.00
C THR A 8 47.20 0.45 -2.83
N VAL A 9 47.35 1.72 -3.26
CA VAL A 9 46.27 2.71 -3.18
C VAL A 9 45.07 2.29 -4.03
N ILE A 10 45.30 1.83 -5.26
CA ILE A 10 44.22 1.35 -6.14
C ILE A 10 43.52 0.14 -5.51
N SER A 11 44.25 -0.84 -4.98
CA SER A 11 43.65 -2.00 -4.31
C SER A 11 42.81 -1.58 -3.10
N VAL A 12 43.28 -0.64 -2.29
CA VAL A 12 42.51 -0.11 -1.15
C VAL A 12 41.24 0.60 -1.63
N CYS A 13 41.32 1.41 -2.68
CA CYS A 13 40.16 2.06 -3.28
C CYS A 13 39.13 1.05 -3.80
N ILE A 14 39.56 0.00 -4.50
CA ILE A 14 38.68 -1.06 -5.01
C ILE A 14 37.98 -1.79 -3.85
N VAL A 15 38.72 -2.17 -2.81
CA VAL A 15 38.12 -2.84 -1.63
C VAL A 15 37.12 -1.93 -0.94
N ALA A 16 37.44 -0.64 -0.77
CA ALA A 16 36.52 0.33 -0.16
C ALA A 16 35.24 0.50 -1.00
N LEU A 17 35.36 0.58 -2.32
CA LEU A 17 34.22 0.66 -3.24
C LEU A 17 33.37 -0.61 -3.18
N PHE A 18 33.98 -1.78 -3.14
CA PHE A 18 33.29 -3.06 -3.04
C PHE A 18 32.49 -3.17 -1.74
N LEU A 19 33.12 -2.87 -0.59
CA LEU A 19 32.43 -2.89 0.71
C LEU A 19 31.28 -1.88 0.77
N ARG A 20 31.49 -0.67 0.21
CA ARG A 20 30.42 0.34 0.11
C ARG A 20 29.28 -0.13 -0.78
N SER A 21 29.58 -0.78 -1.90
CA SER A 21 28.58 -1.33 -2.81
C SER A 21 27.75 -2.43 -2.13
N GLN A 22 28.40 -3.32 -1.37
CA GLN A 22 27.71 -4.38 -0.64
C GLN A 22 26.78 -3.78 0.44
N ALA A 23 27.28 -2.82 1.21
CA ALA A 23 26.47 -2.13 2.21
C ALA A 23 25.27 -1.40 1.60
N LYS A 24 25.44 -0.78 0.41
CA LYS A 24 24.34 -0.18 -0.35
C LYS A 24 23.31 -1.23 -0.76
N ALA A 25 23.73 -2.32 -1.38
CA ALA A 25 22.82 -3.38 -1.82
C ALA A 25 22.01 -4.00 -0.66
N GLU A 26 22.65 -4.24 0.50
CA GLU A 26 21.95 -4.72 1.70
C GLU A 26 20.94 -3.71 2.24
N ASN A 27 21.23 -2.41 2.11
CA ASN A 27 20.33 -1.34 2.54
C ASN A 27 19.14 -1.19 1.59
N ASP A 28 19.38 -1.23 0.28
CA ASP A 28 18.33 -1.22 -0.75
C ASP A 28 17.40 -2.43 -0.58
N GLN A 29 17.95 -3.62 -0.34
CA GLN A 29 17.15 -4.82 -0.05
C GLN A 29 16.29 -4.65 1.22
N ARG A 30 16.83 -4.01 2.27
CA ARG A 30 16.08 -3.77 3.52
C ARG A 30 14.88 -2.85 3.29
N HIS A 31 15.03 -1.82 2.46
CA HIS A 31 13.91 -0.95 2.08
C HIS A 31 12.85 -1.72 1.30
N LEU A 32 13.25 -2.50 0.31
CA LEU A 32 12.34 -3.37 -0.47
C LEU A 32 11.58 -4.35 0.43
N ASP A 33 12.26 -5.04 1.34
CA ASP A 33 11.65 -5.97 2.28
C ASP A 33 10.65 -5.24 3.20
N GLY A 34 11.00 -4.03 3.66
CA GLY A 34 10.13 -3.15 4.45
C GLY A 34 8.82 -2.83 3.73
N LEU A 35 8.93 -2.33 2.49
CA LEU A 35 7.79 -2.02 1.65
C LEU A 35 6.94 -3.25 1.38
N HIS A 36 7.58 -4.38 1.08
CA HIS A 36 6.88 -5.64 0.81
C HIS A 36 6.07 -6.11 2.03
N LEU A 37 6.65 -6.07 3.23
CA LEU A 37 5.95 -6.43 4.47
C LEU A 37 4.76 -5.50 4.76
N LEU A 38 4.94 -4.18 4.59
CA LEU A 38 3.84 -3.22 4.79
C LEU A 38 2.71 -3.42 3.78
N ARG A 39 3.02 -3.68 2.51
CA ARG A 39 2.03 -4.04 1.48
C ARG A 39 1.25 -5.29 1.86
N GLN A 40 1.92 -6.34 2.32
CA GLN A 40 1.25 -7.55 2.79
C GLN A 40 0.34 -7.28 4.00
N ILE A 41 0.80 -6.48 4.98
CA ILE A 41 0.00 -6.10 6.15
C ILE A 41 -1.27 -5.37 5.71
N ILE A 42 -1.17 -4.43 4.76
CA ILE A 42 -2.32 -3.73 4.20
C ILE A 42 -3.32 -4.72 3.58
N GLN A 43 -2.86 -5.68 2.77
CA GLN A 43 -3.74 -6.68 2.16
C GLN A 43 -4.46 -7.53 3.22
N LEU A 44 -3.75 -7.97 4.26
CA LEU A 44 -4.35 -8.71 5.36
C LEU A 44 -5.35 -7.85 6.15
N CYS A 45 -5.07 -6.57 6.37
CA CYS A 45 -6.00 -5.65 7.04
C CYS A 45 -7.28 -5.45 6.22
N ARG A 46 -7.18 -5.37 4.88
CA ARG A 46 -8.35 -5.30 3.99
C ARG A 46 -9.18 -6.58 4.06
N ALA A 47 -8.53 -7.74 4.00
CA ALA A 47 -9.20 -9.04 4.13
C ALA A 47 -9.89 -9.17 5.50
N HIS A 48 -9.19 -8.80 6.57
CA HIS A 48 -9.72 -8.79 7.93
C HIS A 48 -10.92 -7.84 8.05
N ARG A 49 -10.87 -6.65 7.45
CA ARG A 49 -11.99 -5.72 7.40
C ARG A 49 -13.22 -6.33 6.73
N THR A 50 -13.06 -6.99 5.59
CA THR A 50 -14.16 -7.65 4.87
C THR A 50 -14.79 -8.75 5.72
N LEU A 51 -14.00 -9.63 6.31
CA LEU A 51 -14.52 -10.72 7.14
C LEU A 51 -15.14 -10.22 8.45
N THR A 52 -14.52 -9.24 9.12
CA THR A 52 -15.12 -8.65 10.33
C THR A 52 -16.41 -7.89 10.01
N HIS A 53 -16.49 -7.21 8.86
CA HIS A 53 -17.73 -6.60 8.41
C HIS A 53 -18.83 -7.65 8.20
N GLN A 54 -18.52 -8.75 7.49
CA GLN A 54 -19.46 -9.85 7.32
C GLN A 54 -20.00 -10.36 8.67
N VAL A 55 -19.11 -10.66 9.62
CA VAL A 55 -19.51 -11.15 10.95
C VAL A 55 -20.34 -10.11 11.72
N LEU A 56 -20.01 -8.83 11.63
CA LEU A 56 -20.75 -7.77 12.31
C LEU A 56 -22.15 -7.56 11.71
N THR A 57 -22.34 -7.83 10.42
CA THR A 57 -23.64 -7.76 9.74
C THR A 57 -24.47 -9.02 9.99
N GLU A 58 -23.86 -10.21 9.96
CA GLU A 58 -24.53 -11.51 10.19
C GLU A 58 -24.82 -11.79 11.68
N GLY A 59 -24.10 -11.12 12.60
CA GLY A 59 -24.23 -11.32 14.03
C GLY A 59 -23.94 -12.77 14.46
N ASN A 60 -24.87 -13.37 15.20
CA ASN A 60 -24.72 -14.74 15.72
C ASN A 60 -24.78 -15.83 14.64
N GLN A 61 -25.13 -15.48 13.39
CA GLN A 61 -25.20 -16.43 12.28
C GLN A 61 -23.86 -16.62 11.55
N ALA A 62 -22.81 -15.92 11.97
CA ALA A 62 -21.50 -16.01 11.36
C ALA A 62 -20.95 -17.45 11.36
N SER A 63 -20.54 -17.93 10.18
CA SER A 63 -20.00 -19.27 10.00
C SER A 63 -18.72 -19.50 10.83
N HIS A 64 -18.60 -20.69 11.42
CA HIS A 64 -17.38 -21.13 12.09
C HIS A 64 -16.14 -21.05 11.17
N ALA A 65 -16.32 -21.27 9.86
CA ALA A 65 -15.24 -21.12 8.88
C ALA A 65 -14.72 -19.68 8.80
N THR A 66 -15.61 -18.68 8.82
CA THR A 66 -15.27 -17.24 8.83
C THR A 66 -14.48 -16.89 10.09
N LEU A 67 -14.92 -17.37 11.27
CA LEU A 67 -14.23 -17.15 12.53
C LEU A 67 -12.82 -17.77 12.55
N LYS A 68 -12.67 -18.97 11.99
CA LYS A 68 -11.36 -19.63 11.84
C LYS A 68 -10.42 -18.83 10.92
N SER A 69 -10.95 -18.30 9.80
CA SER A 69 -10.20 -17.45 8.88
C SER A 69 -9.74 -16.14 9.55
N LEU A 70 -10.58 -15.51 10.37
CA LEU A 70 -10.22 -14.32 11.14
C LEU A 70 -9.10 -14.60 12.15
N PHE A 71 -9.11 -15.76 12.82
CA PHE A 71 -8.01 -16.15 13.71
C PHE A 71 -6.69 -16.31 12.93
N LYS A 72 -6.72 -16.95 11.76
CA LYS A 72 -5.54 -17.08 10.90
C LYS A 72 -5.01 -15.73 10.44
N LEU A 73 -5.88 -14.82 10.00
CA LEU A 73 -5.50 -13.47 9.60
C LEU A 73 -4.86 -12.69 10.74
N LYS A 74 -5.40 -12.78 11.96
CA LYS A 74 -4.81 -12.14 13.14
C LYS A 74 -3.36 -12.60 13.38
N GLU A 75 -3.11 -13.90 13.32
CA GLU A 75 -1.74 -14.43 13.53
C GLU A 75 -0.79 -14.03 12.40
N GLN A 76 -1.27 -14.00 11.15
CA GLN A 76 -0.49 -13.52 10.00
C GLN A 76 -0.14 -12.03 10.13
N ILE A 77 -1.12 -11.18 10.46
CA ILE A 77 -0.92 -9.73 10.68
C ILE A 77 0.12 -9.53 11.78
N LYS A 78 -0.01 -10.23 12.91
CA LYS A 78 0.94 -10.14 14.02
C LYS A 78 2.35 -10.56 13.61
N SER A 79 2.47 -11.70 12.91
CA SER A 79 3.76 -12.21 12.44
C SER A 79 4.47 -11.21 11.52
N LEU A 80 3.78 -10.70 10.50
CA LEU A 80 4.36 -9.72 9.56
C LEU A 80 4.70 -8.41 10.26
N ALA A 81 3.86 -7.92 11.18
CA ALA A 81 4.16 -6.70 11.93
C ALA A 81 5.41 -6.84 12.83
N VAL A 82 5.63 -8.02 13.42
CA VAL A 82 6.86 -8.31 14.18
C VAL A 82 8.07 -8.35 13.25
N GLN A 83 7.94 -8.96 12.07
CA GLN A 83 9.01 -9.00 11.07
C GLN A 83 9.35 -7.59 10.56
N ALA A 84 8.35 -6.77 10.23
CA ALA A 84 8.53 -5.41 9.75
C ALA A 84 9.27 -4.54 10.77
N LYS A 85 8.91 -4.66 12.06
CA LYS A 85 9.62 -4.01 13.16
C LYS A 85 11.06 -4.52 13.35
N LYS A 86 11.33 -5.79 13.03
CA LYS A 86 12.68 -6.37 13.15
C LYS A 86 13.62 -5.79 12.10
N ILE A 87 13.15 -5.65 10.86
CA ILE A 87 13.95 -5.14 9.75
C ILE A 87 14.01 -3.61 9.69
N SER A 88 13.07 -2.91 10.34
CA SER A 88 13.10 -1.45 10.42
C SER A 88 14.38 -0.96 11.09
N ASP A 89 14.93 0.11 10.56
CA ASP A 89 16.07 0.82 11.12
C ASP A 89 15.78 1.35 12.53
N ASN A 90 16.84 1.69 13.27
CA ASN A 90 16.70 2.10 14.66
C ASN A 90 15.86 3.38 14.82
N SER A 91 15.85 4.28 13.83
CA SER A 91 15.09 5.52 13.88
C SER A 91 13.58 5.27 13.79
N ASN A 92 13.14 4.29 12.98
CA ASN A 92 11.72 3.98 12.82
C ASN A 92 11.18 2.89 13.76
N LYS A 93 12.02 2.19 14.53
CA LYS A 93 11.59 1.14 15.48
C LYS A 93 10.44 1.54 16.39
N ALA A 94 10.40 2.80 16.83
CA ALA A 94 9.30 3.32 17.64
C ALA A 94 7.98 3.36 16.86
N LYS A 95 7.99 3.87 15.62
CA LYS A 95 6.82 3.95 14.74
C LYS A 95 6.26 2.56 14.41
N TYR A 96 7.13 1.58 14.12
CA TYR A 96 6.75 0.18 13.89
C TYR A 96 6.21 -0.51 15.16
N ARG A 97 6.72 -0.15 16.35
CA ARG A 97 6.15 -0.62 17.63
C ARG A 97 4.71 -0.11 17.80
N VAL A 98 4.45 1.17 17.49
CA VAL A 98 3.09 1.74 17.53
C VAL A 98 2.19 1.03 16.52
N LEU A 99 2.66 0.77 15.30
CA LEU A 99 1.90 -0.01 14.31
C LEU A 99 1.49 -1.39 14.86
N LEU A 100 2.44 -2.14 15.44
CA LEU A 100 2.16 -3.46 16.02
C LEU A 100 1.09 -3.40 17.11
N ILE A 101 1.14 -2.39 17.98
CA ILE A 101 0.15 -2.18 19.04
C ILE A 101 -1.23 -1.93 18.42
N ASN A 102 -1.32 -1.01 17.46
CA ASN A 102 -2.58 -0.66 16.81
C ASN A 102 -3.19 -1.82 16.02
N LEU A 103 -2.38 -2.60 15.31
CA LEU A 103 -2.83 -3.82 14.62
C LEU A 103 -3.36 -4.86 15.60
N THR A 104 -2.64 -5.07 16.72
CA THR A 104 -3.07 -6.01 17.77
C THR A 104 -4.40 -5.57 18.38
N LEU A 105 -4.57 -4.27 18.64
CA LEU A 105 -5.80 -3.70 19.18
C LEU A 105 -6.96 -3.89 18.20
N MET A 106 -6.77 -3.52 16.93
CA MET A 106 -7.77 -3.69 15.87
C MET A 106 -8.23 -5.15 15.75
N CYS A 107 -7.30 -6.10 15.75
CA CYS A 107 -7.61 -7.54 15.68
C CYS A 107 -8.30 -8.09 16.94
N LYS A 108 -8.19 -7.42 18.09
CA LYS A 108 -8.78 -7.86 19.36
C LYS A 108 -10.16 -7.26 19.62
N GLU A 109 -10.34 -5.98 19.34
CA GLU A 109 -11.51 -5.21 19.78
C GLU A 109 -12.66 -5.16 18.78
N TRP A 110 -12.46 -5.59 17.53
CA TRP A 110 -13.47 -5.45 16.47
C TRP A 110 -14.85 -6.02 16.82
N ARG A 111 -14.95 -7.04 17.68
CA ARG A 111 -16.23 -7.64 18.10
C ARG A 111 -17.12 -6.69 18.90
N THR A 112 -16.56 -5.68 19.55
CA THR A 112 -17.32 -4.68 20.31
C THR A 112 -17.60 -3.42 19.49
N HIS A 113 -17.17 -3.39 18.23
CA HIS A 113 -17.35 -2.25 17.36
C HIS A 113 -18.70 -2.30 16.65
N SER A 114 -19.28 -1.12 16.41
CA SER A 114 -20.26 -0.97 15.33
C SER A 114 -19.58 -1.13 13.98
N VAL A 115 -20.35 -1.37 12.91
CA VAL A 115 -19.83 -1.43 11.54
C VAL A 115 -19.01 -0.19 11.21
N ASN A 116 -19.51 1.01 11.53
CA ASN A 116 -18.81 2.27 11.30
C ASN A 116 -17.47 2.35 12.05
N ARG A 117 -17.46 2.02 13.35
CA ARG A 117 -16.23 2.01 14.15
C ARG A 117 -15.23 0.98 13.61
N ASN A 118 -15.71 -0.14 13.08
CA ASN A 118 -14.88 -1.13 12.42
C ASN A 118 -14.21 -0.57 11.14
N GLN A 119 -14.96 0.15 10.29
CA GLN A 119 -14.40 0.80 9.10
C GLN A 119 -13.31 1.81 9.46
N VAL A 120 -13.57 2.67 10.45
CA VAL A 120 -12.63 3.71 10.90
C VAL A 120 -11.36 3.10 11.50
N SER A 121 -11.49 2.08 12.36
CA SER A 121 -10.35 1.40 12.99
C SER A 121 -9.41 0.79 11.95
N HIS A 122 -9.96 0.09 10.95
CA HIS A 122 -9.18 -0.48 9.85
C HIS A 122 -8.56 0.61 8.95
N GLY A 123 -9.31 1.66 8.62
CA GLY A 123 -8.81 2.79 7.84
C GLY A 123 -7.60 3.46 8.50
N LYS A 124 -7.63 3.62 9.82
CA LYS A 124 -6.53 4.19 10.61
C LYS A 124 -5.23 3.38 10.49
N VAL A 125 -5.29 2.06 10.69
CA VAL A 125 -4.06 1.23 10.62
C VAL A 125 -3.53 1.08 9.21
N ILE A 126 -4.43 1.06 8.21
CA ILE A 126 -4.04 1.05 6.79
C ILE A 126 -3.29 2.33 6.43
N ARG A 127 -3.80 3.50 6.83
CA ARG A 127 -3.08 4.77 6.63
C ARG A 127 -1.75 4.80 7.38
N GLN A 128 -1.69 4.25 8.58
CA GLN A 128 -0.43 4.13 9.32
C GLN A 128 0.62 3.31 8.54
N CYS A 129 0.21 2.27 7.81
CA CYS A 129 1.12 1.54 6.93
C CYS A 129 1.58 2.42 5.76
N LEU A 130 0.66 3.16 5.11
CA LEU A 130 1.00 4.09 4.03
C LEU A 130 2.00 5.17 4.46
N TYR A 131 1.84 5.73 5.66
CA TYR A 131 2.81 6.70 6.22
C TYR A 131 4.18 6.07 6.46
N LEU A 132 4.24 4.83 6.92
CA LEU A 132 5.54 4.14 7.10
C LEU A 132 6.20 3.81 5.77
N MET A 133 5.41 3.50 4.74
CA MET A 133 5.93 3.30 3.39
C MET A 133 6.50 4.60 2.80
N ASP A 134 5.79 5.71 2.98
CA ASP A 134 6.25 7.06 2.59
C ASP A 134 7.60 7.39 3.22
N GLU A 135 7.69 7.30 4.55
CA GLU A 135 8.95 7.53 5.26
C GLU A 135 10.10 6.64 4.75
N SER A 136 9.82 5.36 4.47
CA SER A 136 10.81 4.45 3.91
C SER A 136 11.25 4.85 2.51
N ILE A 137 10.33 5.25 1.62
CA ILE A 137 10.66 5.66 0.25
C ILE A 137 11.40 6.99 0.24
N ILE A 138 10.95 7.98 1.01
CA ILE A 138 11.65 9.27 1.16
C ILE A 138 13.09 9.05 1.66
N THR A 139 13.25 8.24 2.72
CA THR A 139 14.58 7.91 3.25
C THR A 139 15.44 7.24 2.18
N TRP A 140 14.86 6.31 1.42
CA TRP A 140 15.59 5.61 0.37
C TRP A 140 16.00 6.54 -0.78
N MET A 141 15.13 7.45 -1.21
CA MET A 141 15.46 8.45 -2.23
C MET A 141 16.62 9.37 -1.80
N ILE A 142 16.60 9.83 -0.54
CA ILE A 142 17.69 10.64 0.03
C ILE A 142 19.01 9.85 0.05
N GLU A 143 18.97 8.59 0.48
CA GLU A 143 20.16 7.73 0.51
C GLU A 143 20.69 7.38 -0.89
N ALA A 144 19.80 7.35 -1.89
CA ALA A 144 20.13 7.12 -3.29
C ALA A 144 20.52 8.39 -4.06
N TYR A 145 20.47 9.58 -3.43
CA TYR A 145 20.68 10.88 -4.07
C TYR A 145 19.69 11.15 -5.21
N ARG A 146 18.45 10.68 -5.07
CA ARG A 146 17.32 10.87 -6.00
C ARG A 146 16.25 11.80 -5.41
N ASP A 147 16.69 12.84 -4.70
CA ASP A 147 15.79 13.83 -4.09
C ASP A 147 14.90 14.54 -5.12
N ASP A 148 15.35 14.59 -6.38
CA ASP A 148 14.61 15.11 -7.54
C ASP A 148 13.26 14.43 -7.76
N MET A 149 13.12 13.17 -7.32
CA MET A 149 11.89 12.40 -7.47
C MET A 149 10.87 12.65 -6.34
N THR A 150 11.30 13.30 -5.25
CA THR A 150 10.53 13.42 -4.02
C THR A 150 9.22 14.19 -4.22
N ASP A 151 9.27 15.30 -4.97
CA ASP A 151 8.10 16.17 -5.15
C ASP A 151 6.96 15.44 -5.88
N GLN A 152 7.29 14.75 -6.97
CA GLN A 152 6.32 13.98 -7.75
C GLN A 152 5.79 12.79 -6.94
N TYR A 153 6.69 12.04 -6.28
CA TYR A 153 6.29 10.94 -5.41
C TYR A 153 5.33 11.40 -4.30
N HIS A 154 5.68 12.48 -3.61
CA HIS A 154 4.88 13.01 -2.50
C HIS A 154 3.51 13.49 -3.00
N HIS A 155 3.45 14.14 -4.17
CA HIS A 155 2.20 14.51 -4.82
C HIS A 155 1.29 13.30 -5.06
N ASP A 156 1.82 12.24 -5.69
CA ASP A 156 1.06 11.03 -6.01
C ASP A 156 0.61 10.28 -4.75
N TRP A 157 1.52 10.14 -3.77
CA TRP A 157 1.22 9.54 -2.48
C TRP A 157 0.10 10.30 -1.74
N GLN A 158 0.16 11.64 -1.73
CA GLN A 158 -0.84 12.48 -1.07
C GLN A 158 -2.23 12.30 -1.69
N LEU A 159 -2.32 12.27 -3.03
CA LEU A 159 -3.57 11.99 -3.74
C LEU A 159 -4.20 10.66 -3.32
N ILE A 160 -3.37 9.62 -3.22
CA ILE A 160 -3.81 8.27 -2.82
C ILE A 160 -4.26 8.25 -1.35
N CYS A 161 -3.51 8.89 -0.45
CA CYS A 161 -3.86 8.97 0.97
C CYS A 161 -5.18 9.71 1.20
N GLU A 162 -5.39 10.83 0.52
CA GLU A 162 -6.65 11.59 0.57
C GLU A 162 -7.83 10.79 0.02
N ALA A 163 -7.64 10.06 -1.08
CA ALA A 163 -8.66 9.17 -1.62
C ALA A 163 -9.00 8.03 -0.64
N MET A 164 -8.02 7.46 0.05
CA MET A 164 -8.22 6.42 1.06
C MET A 164 -8.98 6.92 2.30
N GLU A 165 -8.73 8.16 2.74
CA GLU A 165 -9.52 8.81 3.79
C GLU A 165 -10.97 9.02 3.34
N CYS A 166 -11.16 9.63 2.16
CA CYS A 166 -12.48 9.85 1.57
C CYS A 166 -13.27 8.54 1.43
N LEU A 167 -12.61 7.46 0.99
CA LEU A 167 -13.21 6.12 0.88
C LEU A 167 -13.63 5.56 2.25
N THR A 168 -12.88 5.86 3.32
CA THR A 168 -13.26 5.47 4.68
C THR A 168 -14.54 6.19 5.11
N GLN A 169 -14.64 7.50 4.82
CA GLN A 169 -15.84 8.29 5.10
C GLN A 169 -17.05 7.83 4.29
N LEU A 170 -16.85 7.52 3.00
CA LEU A 170 -17.89 6.97 2.14
C LEU A 170 -18.45 5.65 2.71
N ARG A 171 -17.57 4.75 3.16
CA ARG A 171 -17.98 3.49 3.80
C ARG A 171 -18.79 3.69 5.07
N VAL A 172 -18.43 4.68 5.90
CA VAL A 172 -19.18 5.03 7.12
C VAL A 172 -20.59 5.54 6.78
N CYS A 173 -20.76 6.23 5.64
CA CYS A 173 -22.06 6.74 5.23
C CYS A 173 -23.04 5.64 4.80
N ILE A 174 -22.57 4.46 4.39
CA ILE A 174 -23.42 3.34 3.93
C ILE A 174 -24.45 2.94 5.00
N GLN A 175 -24.06 2.90 6.28
CA GLN A 175 -24.98 2.52 7.37
C GLN A 175 -26.17 3.48 7.57
N GLY A 176 -26.12 4.68 6.99
CA GLY A 176 -27.21 5.66 7.08
C GLY A 176 -27.92 5.93 5.77
N ILE A 177 -27.66 5.15 4.71
CA ILE A 177 -28.09 5.47 3.34
C ILE A 177 -29.61 5.62 3.20
N GLU A 178 -30.39 4.88 4.00
CA GLU A 178 -31.85 4.91 4.04
C GLU A 178 -32.45 6.24 4.54
N THR A 179 -31.64 7.07 5.20
CA THR A 179 -32.09 8.38 5.69
C THR A 179 -31.69 9.46 4.71
N GLU A 180 -32.56 10.46 4.51
CA GLU A 180 -32.24 11.62 3.65
C GLU A 180 -30.91 12.30 4.02
N ALA A 181 -30.62 12.42 5.31
CA ALA A 181 -29.35 12.97 5.79
C ALA A 181 -28.15 12.06 5.46
N GLY A 182 -28.29 10.73 5.57
CA GLY A 182 -27.24 9.79 5.21
C GLY A 182 -27.03 9.67 3.70
N LYS A 183 -28.12 9.68 2.92
CA LYS A 183 -28.12 9.78 1.46
C LYS A 183 -27.33 10.99 0.97
N ARG A 184 -27.61 12.18 1.49
CA ARG A 184 -26.84 13.40 1.16
C ARG A 184 -25.35 13.29 1.51
N ARG A 185 -25.02 12.71 2.67
CA ARG A 185 -23.61 12.47 3.05
C ARG A 185 -22.93 11.48 2.13
N TYR A 186 -23.62 10.40 1.75
CA TYR A 186 -23.09 9.43 0.81
C TYR A 186 -22.83 10.08 -0.56
N LEU A 187 -23.79 10.84 -1.11
CA LEU A 187 -23.62 11.60 -2.35
C LEU A 187 -22.42 12.54 -2.29
N HIS A 188 -22.26 13.27 -1.19
CA HIS A 188 -21.11 14.17 -1.00
C HIS A 188 -19.78 13.43 -1.09
N TYR A 189 -19.58 12.37 -0.29
CA TYR A 189 -18.33 11.60 -0.33
C TYR A 189 -18.18 10.78 -1.61
N GLY A 190 -19.30 10.43 -2.25
CA GLY A 190 -19.36 9.73 -3.53
C GLY A 190 -18.82 10.57 -4.68
N HIS A 191 -19.28 11.81 -4.81
CA HIS A 191 -18.70 12.76 -5.77
C HIS A 191 -17.25 13.12 -5.44
N LEU A 192 -16.92 13.24 -4.14
CA LEU A 192 -15.55 13.52 -3.74
C LEU A 192 -14.61 12.36 -4.14
N ILE A 193 -14.98 11.10 -3.88
CA ILE A 193 -14.16 9.96 -4.29
C ILE A 193 -14.08 9.85 -5.80
N GLN A 194 -15.17 10.10 -6.54
CA GLN A 194 -15.20 10.12 -8.00
C GLN A 194 -14.14 11.09 -8.54
N ARG A 195 -14.13 12.33 -8.05
CA ARG A 195 -13.14 13.36 -8.43
C ARG A 195 -11.71 12.92 -8.12
N ARG A 196 -11.47 12.31 -6.95
CA ARG A 196 -10.14 11.83 -6.55
C ARG A 196 -9.66 10.67 -7.44
N LEU A 197 -10.54 9.76 -7.82
CA LEU A 197 -10.20 8.68 -8.74
C LEU A 197 -9.80 9.22 -10.12
N THR A 198 -10.52 10.24 -10.63
CA THR A 198 -10.13 10.92 -11.87
C THR A 198 -8.77 11.61 -11.74
N GLN A 199 -8.50 12.30 -10.63
CA GLN A 199 -7.20 12.94 -10.39
C GLN A 199 -6.05 11.91 -10.37
N ILE A 200 -6.21 10.80 -9.65
CA ILE A 200 -5.22 9.71 -9.62
C ILE A 200 -5.00 9.14 -11.03
N GLY A 201 -6.07 8.94 -11.80
CA GLY A 201 -5.96 8.41 -13.15
C GLY A 201 -5.18 9.32 -14.11
N LEU A 202 -5.24 10.64 -13.89
CA LEU A 202 -4.51 11.63 -14.68
C LEU A 202 -3.07 11.82 -14.18
N SER A 203 -2.87 12.01 -12.88
CA SER A 203 -1.56 12.31 -12.28
C SER A 203 -0.64 11.10 -12.25
N CYS A 204 -1.15 9.95 -11.80
CA CYS A 204 -0.33 8.74 -11.63
C CYS A 204 -0.27 7.89 -12.91
N ALA A 205 -0.90 8.31 -14.00
CA ALA A 205 -1.02 7.58 -15.27
C ALA A 205 -1.57 6.13 -15.14
N VAL A 206 -2.34 5.86 -14.07
CA VAL A 206 -2.96 4.54 -13.84
C VAL A 206 -4.42 4.60 -14.29
N PRO A 207 -4.82 3.88 -15.36
CA PRO A 207 -6.20 3.92 -15.81
C PRO A 207 -7.14 3.38 -14.73
N VAL A 208 -8.14 4.17 -14.37
CA VAL A 208 -9.19 3.72 -13.46
C VAL A 208 -10.00 2.62 -14.14
N SER A 209 -10.30 1.55 -13.41
CA SER A 209 -11.19 0.49 -13.90
C SER A 209 -12.52 1.08 -14.34
N SER A 210 -12.89 0.84 -15.60
CA SER A 210 -14.18 1.22 -16.18
C SER A 210 -15.34 0.77 -15.32
N ASP A 211 -15.26 -0.46 -14.79
CA ASP A 211 -16.32 -1.07 -13.98
C ASP A 211 -16.55 -0.33 -12.66
N VAL A 212 -15.47 0.17 -12.03
CA VAL A 212 -15.56 0.96 -10.80
C VAL A 212 -16.20 2.31 -11.08
N GLN A 213 -15.81 2.98 -12.17
CA GLN A 213 -16.37 4.28 -12.55
C GLN A 213 -17.85 4.17 -12.93
N LEU A 214 -18.21 3.21 -13.79
CA LEU A 214 -19.58 2.98 -14.22
C LEU A 214 -20.50 2.72 -13.03
N LYS A 215 -20.16 1.74 -12.19
CA LYS A 215 -20.97 1.41 -11.01
C LYS A 215 -21.08 2.56 -10.01
N LEU A 216 -20.02 3.34 -9.83
CA LEU A 216 -20.08 4.53 -8.99
C LEU A 216 -21.04 5.57 -9.58
N ASN A 217 -20.95 5.84 -10.89
CA ASN A 217 -21.84 6.78 -11.57
C ASN A 217 -23.30 6.34 -11.51
N ASP A 218 -23.56 5.04 -11.71
CA ASP A 218 -24.91 4.47 -11.64
C ASP A 218 -25.51 4.67 -10.25
N VAL A 219 -24.76 4.36 -9.19
CA VAL A 219 -25.19 4.56 -7.80
C VAL A 219 -25.44 6.04 -7.51
N LEU A 220 -24.55 6.94 -7.94
CA LEU A 220 -24.72 8.38 -7.70
C LEU A 220 -25.93 8.95 -8.45
N SER A 221 -26.19 8.47 -9.66
CA SER A 221 -27.34 8.90 -10.47
C SER A 221 -28.65 8.39 -9.85
N ALA A 222 -28.71 7.10 -9.49
CA ALA A 222 -29.87 6.50 -8.82
C ALA A 222 -30.18 7.18 -7.47
N LEU A 223 -29.14 7.60 -6.73
CA LEU A 223 -29.32 8.37 -5.50
C LEU A 223 -29.72 9.83 -5.76
N THR A 224 -29.51 10.40 -6.94
CA THR A 224 -29.88 11.79 -7.23
C THR A 224 -31.31 11.88 -7.77
N GLU A 225 -31.79 10.86 -8.48
CA GLU A 225 -33.14 10.82 -9.02
C GLU A 225 -34.18 10.68 -7.87
N GLU A 226 -35.11 11.65 -7.80
CA GLU A 226 -36.25 11.66 -6.86
C GLU A 226 -37.40 10.77 -7.35
N SER A 227 -37.11 9.70 -8.10
CA SER A 227 -38.16 8.81 -8.60
C SER A 227 -38.84 8.08 -7.45
N SER A 228 -40.17 8.16 -7.42
CA SER A 228 -41.08 7.62 -6.41
C SER A 228 -41.04 6.09 -6.24
N ASP A 229 -40.33 5.38 -7.11
CA ASP A 229 -39.94 3.99 -6.91
C ASP A 229 -38.55 3.96 -6.25
N HIS A 230 -38.55 4.01 -4.92
CA HIS A 230 -37.34 3.79 -4.13
C HIS A 230 -36.89 2.34 -4.30
N GLU A 231 -36.13 2.05 -5.37
CA GLU A 231 -35.41 0.79 -5.48
C GLU A 231 -34.40 0.76 -4.32
N PHE A 232 -34.63 -0.18 -3.39
CA PHE A 232 -33.81 -0.33 -2.20
C PHE A 232 -32.36 -0.56 -2.61
N ILE A 233 -31.49 0.41 -2.30
CA ILE A 233 -30.07 0.27 -2.60
C ILE A 233 -29.44 -0.67 -1.60
N ASP A 234 -29.11 -1.86 -2.07
CA ASP A 234 -28.45 -2.87 -1.27
C ASP A 234 -27.12 -2.37 -0.71
N THR A 235 -27.06 -2.25 0.63
CA THR A 235 -25.86 -1.84 1.35
C THR A 235 -24.67 -2.78 1.11
N GLU A 236 -24.91 -4.08 0.89
CA GLU A 236 -23.85 -5.05 0.61
C GLU A 236 -23.17 -4.74 -0.74
N SER A 237 -23.97 -4.41 -1.75
CA SER A 237 -23.50 -3.95 -3.07
C SER A 237 -22.69 -2.66 -2.97
N LEU A 238 -23.08 -1.71 -2.11
CA LEU A 238 -22.26 -0.52 -1.84
C LEU A 238 -20.91 -0.87 -1.18
N TYR A 239 -20.88 -1.81 -0.23
CA TYR A 239 -19.62 -2.27 0.35
C TYR A 239 -18.75 -3.01 -0.68
N LYS A 240 -19.33 -3.82 -1.58
CA LYS A 240 -18.61 -4.45 -2.70
C LYS A 240 -17.99 -3.40 -3.62
N LEU A 241 -18.74 -2.36 -3.99
CA LEU A 241 -18.23 -1.23 -4.78
C LEU A 241 -17.04 -0.56 -4.08
N THR A 242 -17.17 -0.19 -2.79
CA THR A 242 -16.06 0.44 -2.06
C THR A 242 -14.84 -0.49 -1.90
N ASN A 243 -15.02 -1.81 -1.89
CA ASN A 243 -13.92 -2.77 -1.94
C ASN A 243 -13.21 -2.77 -3.30
N GLY A 244 -13.95 -2.65 -4.40
CA GLY A 244 -13.41 -2.42 -5.73
C GLY A 244 -12.61 -1.12 -5.82
N ILE A 245 -13.16 -0.01 -5.31
CA ILE A 245 -12.45 1.28 -5.22
C ILE A 245 -11.15 1.11 -4.40
N SER A 246 -11.22 0.44 -3.25
CA SER A 246 -10.03 0.17 -2.43
C SER A 246 -8.99 -0.64 -3.20
N ALA A 247 -9.39 -1.63 -4.01
CA ALA A 247 -8.46 -2.44 -4.79
C ALA A 247 -7.75 -1.59 -5.84
N PHE A 248 -8.51 -0.76 -6.57
CA PHE A 248 -7.95 0.19 -7.50
C PHE A 248 -6.93 1.13 -6.84
N LEU A 249 -7.26 1.76 -5.70
CA LEU A 249 -6.35 2.68 -5.02
C LEU A 249 -5.04 2.02 -4.61
N PHE A 250 -5.06 0.76 -4.17
CA PHE A 250 -3.83 0.04 -3.85
C PHE A 250 -3.06 -0.40 -5.09
N SER A 251 -3.73 -0.76 -6.18
CA SER A 251 -3.06 -1.02 -7.46
C SER A 251 -2.39 0.24 -8.01
N ALA A 252 -3.03 1.40 -7.87
CA ALA A 252 -2.45 2.68 -8.25
C ALA A 252 -1.22 3.01 -7.40
N TYR A 253 -1.29 2.79 -6.09
CA TYR A 253 -0.13 3.00 -5.22
C TYR A 253 1.01 2.02 -5.50
N ASP A 254 0.68 0.76 -5.75
CA ASP A 254 1.67 -0.26 -6.12
C ASP A 254 2.40 0.13 -7.42
N TYR A 255 1.70 0.71 -8.39
CA TYR A 255 2.32 1.25 -9.61
C TYR A 255 3.29 2.38 -9.29
N VAL A 256 2.85 3.40 -8.53
CA VAL A 256 3.71 4.52 -8.10
C VAL A 256 4.98 3.99 -7.43
N ILE A 257 4.84 3.08 -6.47
CA ILE A 257 5.99 2.51 -5.74
C ILE A 257 6.89 1.70 -6.68
N SER A 258 6.32 0.88 -7.57
CA SER A 258 7.10 0.08 -8.51
C SER A 258 7.98 0.97 -9.40
N THR A 259 7.44 2.06 -9.93
CA THR A 259 8.22 3.03 -10.72
C THR A 259 9.36 3.64 -9.92
N ILE A 260 9.11 4.05 -8.66
CA ILE A 260 10.18 4.57 -7.80
C ILE A 260 11.23 3.49 -7.51
N CYS A 261 10.81 2.27 -7.18
CA CYS A 261 11.73 1.17 -6.89
C CYS A 261 12.60 0.79 -8.09
N GLU A 262 12.07 0.83 -9.32
CA GLU A 262 12.83 0.58 -10.55
C GLU A 262 13.94 1.61 -10.76
N GLU A 263 13.67 2.87 -10.41
CA GLU A 263 14.63 3.98 -10.50
C GLU A 263 15.67 3.99 -9.37
N LEU A 264 15.33 3.44 -8.20
CA LEU A 264 16.22 3.38 -7.03
C LEU A 264 17.09 2.11 -7.02
N TYR A 265 16.56 1.00 -7.50
CA TYR A 265 17.22 -0.29 -7.45
C TYR A 265 18.00 -0.57 -8.74
N GLU A 266 19.25 -0.10 -8.78
CA GLU A 266 20.25 -0.58 -9.75
C GLU A 266 21.10 -1.68 -9.09
N PRO A 267 20.81 -2.98 -9.32
CA PRO A 267 21.71 -4.02 -8.87
C PRO A 267 23.05 -3.84 -9.57
N LEU A 268 24.14 -3.90 -8.80
CA LEU A 268 25.50 -3.85 -9.36
C LEU A 268 25.60 -4.92 -10.46
N PRO A 269 26.00 -4.58 -11.70
CA PRO A 269 26.12 -5.58 -12.74
C PRO A 269 27.06 -6.69 -12.25
N GLU A 270 26.62 -7.95 -12.38
CA GLU A 270 27.48 -9.09 -12.06
C GLU A 270 28.78 -8.94 -12.85
N ILE A 271 29.91 -9.02 -12.15
CA ILE A 271 31.21 -9.11 -12.80
C ILE A 271 31.22 -10.47 -13.49
N LEU A 272 30.91 -10.48 -14.79
CA LEU A 272 30.99 -11.67 -15.61
C LEU A 272 32.38 -12.29 -15.40
N PRO A 273 32.48 -13.58 -15.04
CA PRO A 273 33.78 -14.23 -14.93
C PRO A 273 34.52 -14.08 -16.27
N LEU A 274 35.82 -13.76 -16.20
CA LEU A 274 36.72 -13.49 -17.34
C LEU A 274 36.64 -14.49 -18.50
N ASN A 275 36.11 -15.70 -18.25
CA ASN A 275 35.84 -16.72 -19.26
C ASN A 275 34.84 -16.28 -20.35
N HIS A 276 33.98 -15.27 -20.10
CA HIS A 276 33.05 -14.74 -21.11
C HIS A 276 33.67 -13.74 -22.09
N LEU A 277 34.84 -13.16 -21.80
CA LEU A 277 35.55 -12.27 -22.73
C LEU A 277 36.35 -13.07 -23.78
N ASN A 278 36.83 -14.27 -23.45
CA ASN A 278 37.53 -15.15 -24.38
C ASN A 278 36.60 -15.83 -25.40
N ALA A 279 35.30 -15.92 -25.13
CA ALA A 279 34.33 -16.53 -26.04
C ALA A 279 33.88 -15.59 -27.19
N ARG A 280 34.09 -14.27 -27.07
CA ARG A 280 33.79 -13.31 -28.15
C ARG A 280 34.95 -13.10 -29.13
N HIS A 281 36.17 -13.50 -28.79
CA HIS A 281 37.31 -13.44 -29.72
C HIS A 281 37.52 -14.72 -30.54
N SER A 282 36.83 -15.82 -30.22
CA SER A 282 36.85 -17.05 -31.03
C SER A 282 35.78 -17.13 -32.13
N GLN A 283 34.89 -16.13 -32.23
CA GLN A 283 33.87 -16.04 -33.29
C GLN A 283 34.17 -14.97 -34.36
N ALA A 284 35.30 -14.27 -34.28
CA ALA A 284 35.72 -13.27 -35.27
C ALA A 284 36.77 -13.79 -36.28
N SER A 285 36.99 -15.10 -36.33
CA SER A 285 37.86 -15.76 -37.31
C SER A 285 37.13 -16.91 -38.00
N LEU A 286 36.21 -16.54 -38.90
CA LEU A 286 35.79 -17.33 -40.06
C LEU A 286 35.68 -16.36 -41.24
#